data_AF-A0A8E0VJE8-F1
#
_entry.id   AF-A0A8E0VJE8-F1
#
_cell.length_a   1.000
_cell.length_b   1.000
_cell.length_c   1.000
_cell.angle_alpha   90.00
_cell.angle_beta   90.00
_cell.angle_gamma   90.00
#
_symmetry.space_group_name_H-M   'P 1'
#
loop_
_entity.id
_entity.type
_entity.pdbx_description
1 polymer ?
#
loop_
_entity_poly.entity_id
_entity_poly.type
_entity_poly.pdbx_seq_one_letter_code
_entity_poly.pdbx_strand_id
1 'polypeptide(L)'
;AIAKAVDELVAEGSLKEKLYGKQKVFVFDQSKLPAFDEDELKSLENEVSQLSRQLEEEQQLVKSLDSELRRVSSGLTKAEALAELERIDQELQSTQSEVSKLRQRGPRITEDQLNTAIQARDRFVVEWRKRKRMAMDIIDAIAEGYPKSKKQLIIDIGIETDEDCGVQMPTN
;
A
#
# COMPACT_ATOMS: atom_id res chain seq x y z
N ALA A 1 13.92 48.61 42.98
CA ALA A 1 14.57 48.95 41.70
C ALA A 1 13.66 49.80 40.82
N ILE A 2 12.49 49.29 40.39
CA ILE A 2 11.56 50.04 39.52
C ILE A 2 11.02 51.31 40.19
N ALA A 3 10.56 51.24 41.45
CA ALA A 3 10.04 52.42 42.15
C ALA A 3 11.08 53.56 42.23
N LYS A 4 12.33 53.23 42.56
CA LYS A 4 13.43 54.20 42.60
C LYS A 4 13.73 54.82 41.23
N ALA A 5 13.72 54.03 40.16
CA ALA A 5 13.91 54.53 38.80
C ALA A 5 12.74 55.43 38.34
N VAL A 6 11.50 55.10 38.72
CA VAL A 6 10.33 55.94 38.43
C VAL A 6 10.41 57.26 39.20
N ASP A 7 10.78 57.22 40.48
CA ASP A 7 10.97 58.43 41.30
C ASP A 7 12.11 59.31 40.75
N GLU A 8 13.21 58.71 40.28
CA GLU A 8 14.31 59.41 39.58
C GLU A 8 13.82 60.05 38.27
N LEU A 9 13.05 59.34 37.45
CA LEU A 9 12.48 59.87 36.19
C LEU A 9 11.42 60.96 36.42
N VAL A 10 10.72 60.94 37.56
CA VAL A 10 9.83 62.03 37.99
C VAL A 10 10.66 63.22 38.46
N ALA A 11 11.76 63.00 39.19
CA ALA A 11 12.67 64.06 39.63
C ALA A 11 13.39 64.74 38.45
N GLU A 12 13.76 63.99 37.41
CA GLU A 12 14.29 64.48 36.13
C GLU A 12 13.22 65.13 35.24
N GLY A 13 11.95 65.10 35.68
CA GLY A 13 10.80 65.67 34.99
C GLY A 13 10.40 64.94 33.71
N SER A 14 10.94 63.74 33.46
CA SER A 14 10.63 62.91 32.29
C SER A 14 9.28 62.21 32.44
N LEU A 15 8.88 61.90 33.68
CA LEU A 15 7.57 61.40 34.03
C LEU A 15 6.80 62.44 34.85
N LYS A 16 5.51 62.59 34.56
CA LYS A 16 4.55 63.31 35.39
C LYS A 16 3.83 62.30 36.29
N GLU A 17 3.95 62.50 37.60
CA GLU A 17 3.20 61.76 38.60
C GLU A 17 1.84 62.44 38.85
N LYS A 18 0.77 61.65 38.87
CA LYS A 18 -0.53 62.08 39.37
C LYS A 18 -1.08 61.10 40.40
N LEU A 19 -1.41 61.64 41.57
CA LEU A 19 -2.00 60.90 42.68
C LEU A 19 -3.52 60.83 42.53
N TYR A 20 -4.06 59.61 42.56
CA TYR A 20 -5.48 59.31 42.59
C TYR A 20 -5.80 58.52 43.86
N GLY A 21 -6.14 59.23 44.94
CA GLY A 21 -6.37 58.62 46.24
C GLY A 21 -5.12 57.93 46.78
N LYS A 22 -5.15 56.60 46.90
CA LYS A 22 -4.00 55.78 47.37
C LYS A 22 -3.09 55.28 46.24
N GLN A 23 -3.42 55.53 44.97
CA GLN A 23 -2.68 55.04 43.81
C GLN A 23 -1.98 56.19 43.07
N LYS A 24 -0.78 55.92 42.54
CA LYS A 24 0.00 56.85 41.71
C LYS A 24 -0.05 56.37 40.26
N VAL A 25 -0.30 57.28 39.33
CA VAL A 25 -0.20 57.05 37.88
C VAL A 25 0.94 57.91 37.36
N PHE A 26 1.83 57.29 36.59
CA PHE A 26 2.99 57.95 35.98
C PHE A 26 2.82 57.95 34.47
N VAL A 27 3.01 59.10 33.84
CA VAL A 27 2.91 59.25 32.38
C VAL A 27 4.12 60.03 31.88
N PHE A 28 4.63 59.68 30.70
CA PHE A 28 5.70 60.46 30.07
C PHE A 28 5.24 61.89 29.79
N ASP A 29 6.10 62.85 30.08
CA ASP A 29 5.78 64.24 29.82
C ASP A 29 5.73 64.52 28.31
N GLN A 30 4.52 64.58 27.77
CA GLN A 30 4.29 64.84 26.34
C GLN A 30 4.82 66.20 25.89
N SER A 31 5.09 67.15 26.79
CA SER A 31 5.74 68.42 26.43
C SER A 31 7.21 68.26 26.04
N LYS A 32 7.83 67.12 26.36
CA LYS A 32 9.17 66.74 25.89
C LYS A 32 9.15 66.09 24.51
N LEU A 33 7.97 65.78 23.96
CA LEU A 33 7.84 65.32 22.58
C LEU A 33 7.92 66.52 21.63
N PRO A 34 8.46 66.35 20.42
CA PRO A 34 8.46 67.40 19.41
C PRO A 34 7.03 67.87 19.12
N ALA A 35 6.90 69.15 18.76
CA ALA A 35 5.61 69.71 18.35
C ALA A 35 5.12 69.01 17.08
N PHE A 36 3.81 68.80 17.00
CA PHE A 36 3.18 68.19 15.85
C PHE A 36 3.38 69.05 14.60
N ASP A 37 3.99 68.47 13.56
CA ASP A 37 4.03 69.02 12.21
C ASP A 37 3.03 68.25 11.33
N GLU A 38 2.07 68.97 10.76
CA GLU A 38 1.01 68.39 9.93
C GLU A 38 1.57 67.85 8.60
N ASP A 39 2.64 68.47 8.09
CA ASP A 39 3.33 68.01 6.88
C ASP A 39 4.12 66.72 7.14
N GLU A 40 4.81 66.61 8.28
CA GLU A 40 5.49 65.37 8.71
C GLU A 40 4.48 64.23 8.93
N LEU A 41 3.35 64.50 9.59
CA LEU A 41 2.30 63.50 9.80
C LEU A 41 1.77 62.96 8.47
N LYS A 42 1.48 63.87 7.52
CA LYS A 42 1.01 63.49 6.19
C LYS A 42 2.07 62.72 5.41
N SER A 43 3.35 63.04 5.57
CA SER A 43 4.45 62.27 4.99
C SER A 43 4.49 60.85 5.56
N LEU A 44 4.39 60.69 6.88
CA LEU A 44 4.33 59.38 7.53
C LEU A 44 3.11 58.57 7.10
N GLU A 45 1.94 59.20 6.97
CA GLU A 45 0.73 58.52 6.50
C GLU A 45 0.90 57.99 5.06
N ASN A 46 1.53 58.77 4.19
CA ASN A 46 1.85 58.34 2.83
C ASN A 46 2.85 57.17 2.83
N GLU A 47 3.88 57.23 3.68
CA GLU A 47 4.87 56.16 3.81
C GLU A 47 4.22 54.87 4.34
N VAL A 48 3.38 54.97 5.38
CA VAL A 48 2.61 53.83 5.90
C VAL A 48 1.72 53.24 4.82
N SER A 49 1.03 54.07 4.04
CA SER A 49 0.19 53.61 2.93
C SER A 49 1.01 52.88 1.87
N GLN A 50 2.15 53.45 1.47
CA GLN A 50 3.05 52.84 0.49
C GLN A 50 3.62 51.51 0.99
N LEU A 51 4.15 51.46 2.20
CA LEU A 51 4.72 50.26 2.80
C LEU A 51 3.65 49.18 3.00
N SER A 52 2.43 49.57 3.38
CA SER A 52 1.32 48.62 3.51
C SER A 52 0.96 47.99 2.16
N ARG A 53 0.96 48.78 1.08
CA ARG A 53 0.72 48.26 -0.28
C ARG A 53 1.83 47.31 -0.73
N GLN A 54 3.09 47.69 -0.52
CA GLN A 54 4.24 46.83 -0.85
C GLN A 54 4.20 45.51 -0.06
N LEU A 55 3.85 45.57 1.22
CA LEU A 55 3.69 44.38 2.05
C LEU A 55 2.60 43.45 1.49
N GLU A 56 1.46 44.01 1.05
CA GLU A 56 0.37 43.23 0.48
C GLU A 56 0.78 42.58 -0.86
N GLU A 57 1.47 43.32 -1.73
CA GLU A 57 2.03 42.82 -3.00
C GLU A 57 3.01 41.66 -2.77
N GLU A 58 3.97 41.81 -1.85
CA GLU A 58 4.95 40.77 -1.51
C GLU A 58 4.28 39.55 -0.85
N GLN A 59 3.28 39.75 0.02
CA GLN A 59 2.53 38.65 0.61
C GLN A 59 1.75 37.84 -0.45
N GLN A 60 1.20 38.51 -1.46
CA GLN A 60 0.55 37.84 -2.59
C GLN A 60 1.57 37.06 -3.43
N LEU A 61 2.73 37.65 -3.70
CA LEU A 61 3.81 36.99 -4.43
C LEU A 61 4.29 35.73 -3.71
N VAL A 62 4.56 35.81 -2.40
CA VAL A 62 4.97 34.65 -1.59
C VAL A 62 3.91 33.54 -1.64
N LYS A 63 2.63 33.88 -1.48
CA LYS A 63 1.54 32.88 -1.59
C LYS A 63 1.53 32.20 -2.95
N SER A 64 1.76 32.95 -4.03
CA SER A 64 1.80 32.41 -5.38
C SER A 64 3.00 31.47 -5.59
N LEU A 65 4.19 31.87 -5.12
CA LEU A 65 5.41 31.07 -5.20
C LEU A 65 5.31 29.80 -4.35
N ASP A 66 4.74 29.86 -3.16
CA ASP A 66 4.48 28.68 -2.33
C ASP A 66 3.52 27.70 -3.01
N SER A 67 2.49 28.22 -3.70
CA SER A 67 1.55 27.38 -4.45
C SER A 67 2.24 26.67 -5.62
N GLU A 68 3.12 27.38 -6.32
CA GLU A 68 3.90 26.82 -7.42
C GLU A 68 4.94 25.82 -6.93
N LEU A 69 5.64 26.14 -5.84
CA LEU A 69 6.60 25.25 -5.20
C LEU A 69 5.91 23.95 -4.80
N ARG A 70 4.75 24.01 -4.12
CA ARG A 70 3.96 22.83 -3.77
C ARG A 70 3.55 22.02 -4.99
N ARG A 71 3.13 22.67 -6.07
CA ARG A 71 2.73 22.01 -7.33
C ARG A 71 3.91 21.27 -7.98
N VAL A 72 5.09 21.87 -7.96
CA VAL A 72 6.30 21.27 -8.57
C VAL A 72 6.90 20.22 -7.64
N SER A 73 6.85 20.42 -6.32
CA SER A 73 7.40 19.51 -5.33
C SER A 73 6.45 18.36 -4.95
N SER A 74 5.19 18.38 -5.37
CA SER A 74 4.24 17.28 -5.11
C SER A 74 4.54 16.02 -5.94
N GLY A 75 5.39 16.15 -6.97
CA GLY A 75 5.86 15.02 -7.77
C GLY A 75 7.16 14.44 -7.23
N LEU A 76 7.50 13.25 -7.73
CA LEU A 76 8.84 12.69 -7.54
C LEU A 76 9.88 13.66 -8.11
N THR A 77 10.97 13.84 -7.38
CA THR A 77 12.15 14.48 -7.94
C THR A 77 12.65 13.64 -9.13
N LYS A 78 13.38 14.27 -10.05
CA LYS A 78 13.98 13.56 -11.19
C LYS A 78 14.80 12.33 -10.74
N ALA A 79 15.52 12.45 -9.62
CA ALA A 79 16.32 11.36 -9.07
C ALA A 79 15.45 10.19 -8.58
N GLU A 80 14.38 10.47 -7.82
CA GLU A 80 13.44 9.45 -7.34
C GLU A 80 12.69 8.79 -8.50
N ALA A 81 12.26 9.57 -9.50
CA ALA A 81 11.60 9.04 -10.69
C ALA A 81 12.51 8.10 -11.50
N LEU A 82 13.81 8.41 -11.61
CA LEU A 82 14.79 7.54 -12.26
C LEU A 82 15.02 6.25 -11.47
N ALA A 83 15.13 6.32 -10.14
CA ALA A 83 15.27 5.15 -9.28
C ALA A 83 14.04 4.23 -9.37
N GLU A 84 12.84 4.82 -9.40
CA GLU A 84 11.60 4.06 -9.54
C GLU A 84 11.48 3.41 -10.92
N LEU A 85 11.92 4.10 -11.99
CA LEU A 85 11.99 3.53 -13.33
C LEU A 85 12.90 2.31 -13.38
N GLU A 86 14.08 2.39 -12.76
CA GLU A 86 15.04 1.28 -12.69
C GLU A 86 14.46 0.09 -11.92
N ARG A 87 13.78 0.35 -10.80
CA ARG A 87 13.09 -0.69 -10.01
C ARG A 87 12.03 -1.40 -10.86
N ILE A 88 11.18 -0.64 -11.55
CA ILE A 88 10.12 -1.20 -12.39
C ILE A 88 10.70 -2.00 -13.55
N ASP A 89 11.80 -1.54 -14.17
CA ASP A 89 12.44 -2.27 -15.27
C ASP A 89 13.01 -3.61 -14.80
N GLN A 90 13.62 -3.66 -13.62
CA GLN A 90 14.08 -4.91 -13.01
C GLN A 90 12.92 -5.88 -12.73
N GLU A 91 11.78 -5.39 -12.20
CA GLU A 91 10.58 -6.20 -11.97
C GLU A 91 9.98 -6.73 -13.28
N LEU A 92 9.97 -5.91 -14.32
CA LEU A 92 9.51 -6.28 -15.65
C LEU A 92 10.37 -7.40 -16.24
N GLN A 93 11.70 -7.26 -16.18
CA GLN A 93 12.65 -8.26 -16.67
C GLN A 93 12.50 -9.60 -15.92
N SER A 94 12.37 -9.54 -14.58
CA SER A 94 12.13 -10.73 -13.76
C SER A 94 10.83 -11.44 -14.16
N THR A 95 9.72 -10.69 -14.24
CA THR A 95 8.40 -11.21 -14.61
C THR A 95 8.42 -11.82 -16.01
N GLN A 96 9.05 -11.16 -16.98
CA GLN A 96 9.18 -11.67 -18.34
C GLN A 96 10.00 -12.97 -18.40
N SER A 97 11.06 -13.09 -17.59
CA SER A 97 11.86 -14.31 -17.48
C SER A 97 11.02 -15.46 -16.91
N GLU A 98 10.25 -15.22 -15.85
CA GLU A 98 9.36 -16.22 -15.27
C GLU A 98 8.27 -16.66 -16.26
N VAL A 99 7.62 -15.72 -16.93
CA VAL A 99 6.61 -16.02 -17.96
C VAL A 99 7.23 -16.86 -19.08
N SER A 100 8.46 -16.54 -19.51
CA SER A 100 9.16 -17.30 -20.55
C SER A 100 9.45 -18.73 -20.11
N LYS A 101 9.94 -18.92 -18.88
CA LYS A 101 10.15 -20.26 -18.28
C LYS A 101 8.85 -21.06 -18.18
N LEU A 102 7.75 -20.41 -17.79
CA LEU A 102 6.43 -21.04 -17.70
C LEU A 102 5.87 -21.42 -19.08
N ARG A 103 6.15 -20.64 -20.13
CA ARG A 103 5.77 -20.97 -21.51
C ARG A 103 6.60 -22.12 -22.08
N GLN A 104 7.89 -22.20 -21.75
CA GLN A 104 8.76 -23.29 -22.19
C GLN A 104 8.44 -24.63 -21.53
N ARG A 105 7.79 -24.64 -20.36
CA ARG A 105 7.39 -25.85 -19.61
C ARG A 105 6.37 -26.76 -20.32
N GLY A 106 5.97 -26.44 -21.55
CA GLY A 106 5.13 -27.29 -22.39
C GLY A 106 3.63 -26.97 -22.30
N PRO A 107 2.79 -27.72 -23.03
CA PRO A 107 1.36 -27.42 -23.13
C PRO A 107 0.69 -27.46 -21.76
N ARG A 108 -0.01 -26.39 -21.42
CA ARG A 108 -0.85 -26.35 -20.21
C ARG A 108 -2.02 -27.31 -20.42
N ILE A 109 -2.09 -28.35 -19.61
CA ILE A 109 -3.31 -29.14 -19.47
C ILE A 109 -4.38 -28.15 -19.00
N THR A 110 -5.40 -27.92 -19.84
CA THR A 110 -6.52 -27.09 -19.43
C THR A 110 -7.31 -27.79 -18.34
N GLU A 111 -8.02 -27.02 -17.52
CA GLU A 111 -8.88 -27.57 -16.48
C GLU A 111 -9.89 -28.58 -17.08
N ASP A 112 -10.43 -28.29 -18.27
CA ASP A 112 -11.32 -29.19 -19.00
C ASP A 112 -10.65 -30.50 -19.45
N GLN A 113 -9.40 -30.45 -19.92
CA GLN A 113 -8.64 -31.66 -20.29
C GLN A 113 -8.36 -32.52 -19.05
N LEU A 114 -7.99 -31.89 -17.92
CA LEU A 114 -7.79 -32.59 -16.65
C LEU A 114 -9.09 -33.23 -16.17
N ASN A 115 -10.20 -32.49 -16.18
CA ASN A 115 -11.51 -32.98 -15.75
C ASN A 115 -11.98 -34.15 -16.63
N THR A 116 -11.79 -34.07 -17.95
CA THR A 116 -12.12 -35.16 -18.87
C THR A 116 -11.29 -36.41 -18.58
N ALA A 117 -9.99 -36.25 -18.32
CA ALA A 117 -9.11 -37.37 -17.96
C ALA A 117 -9.49 -38.02 -16.63
N ILE A 118 -9.84 -37.21 -15.61
CA ILE A 118 -10.32 -37.69 -14.32
C ILE A 118 -11.64 -38.46 -14.47
N GLN A 119 -12.62 -37.91 -15.20
CA GLN A 119 -13.89 -38.59 -15.44
C GLN A 119 -13.70 -39.92 -16.20
N ALA A 120 -12.81 -39.94 -17.20
CA ALA A 120 -12.48 -41.15 -17.92
C ALA A 120 -11.84 -42.19 -16.99
N ARG A 121 -10.86 -41.79 -16.17
CA ARG A 121 -10.25 -42.65 -15.16
C ARG A 121 -11.31 -43.25 -14.24
N ASP A 122 -12.17 -42.41 -13.66
CA ASP A 122 -13.17 -42.85 -12.69
C ASP A 122 -14.16 -43.84 -13.31
N ARG A 123 -14.59 -43.57 -14.55
CA ARG A 123 -15.43 -44.49 -15.33
C ARG A 123 -14.74 -45.84 -15.53
N PHE A 124 -13.48 -45.84 -15.97
CA PHE A 124 -12.75 -47.09 -16.24
C PHE A 124 -12.44 -47.88 -14.96
N VAL A 125 -12.16 -47.21 -13.85
CA VAL A 125 -11.95 -47.86 -12.55
C VAL A 125 -13.24 -48.53 -12.05
N VAL A 126 -14.39 -47.88 -12.20
CA VAL A 126 -15.70 -48.48 -11.86
C VAL A 126 -15.99 -49.70 -12.74
N GLU A 127 -15.78 -49.59 -14.06
CA GLU A 127 -15.96 -50.70 -14.99
C GLU A 127 -15.02 -51.88 -14.68
N TRP A 128 -13.76 -51.62 -14.35
CA TRP A 128 -12.81 -52.65 -13.97
C TRP A 128 -13.26 -53.39 -12.71
N ARG A 129 -13.66 -52.67 -11.64
CA ARG A 129 -14.21 -53.28 -10.41
C ARG A 129 -15.44 -54.14 -10.68
N LYS A 130 -16.37 -53.63 -11.51
CA LYS A 130 -17.61 -54.35 -11.85
C LYS A 130 -17.30 -55.63 -12.64
N ARG A 131 -16.44 -55.55 -13.65
CA ARG A 131 -16.06 -56.70 -14.49
C ARG A 131 -15.28 -57.75 -13.72
N LYS A 132 -14.33 -57.35 -12.87
CA LYS A 132 -13.60 -58.27 -11.97
C LYS A 132 -14.59 -59.04 -11.09
N ARG A 133 -15.54 -58.33 -10.46
CA ARG A 133 -16.57 -58.97 -9.61
C ARG A 133 -17.38 -59.99 -10.40
N MET A 134 -17.96 -59.60 -11.55
CA MET A 134 -18.77 -60.51 -12.37
C MET A 134 -17.97 -61.74 -12.83
N ALA A 135 -16.72 -61.56 -13.28
CA ALA A 135 -15.86 -62.68 -13.67
C ALA A 135 -15.60 -63.63 -12.50
N MET A 136 -15.35 -63.07 -11.30
CA MET A 136 -15.08 -63.86 -10.11
C MET A 136 -16.32 -64.58 -9.59
N ASP A 137 -17.50 -63.97 -9.67
CA ASP A 137 -18.79 -64.59 -9.34
C ASP A 137 -19.07 -65.79 -10.25
N ILE A 138 -18.77 -65.68 -11.56
CA ILE A 138 -18.88 -66.79 -12.52
C ILE A 138 -17.91 -67.91 -12.16
N ILE A 139 -16.66 -67.58 -11.82
CA ILE A 139 -15.66 -68.58 -11.40
C ILE A 139 -16.12 -69.28 -10.12
N ASP A 140 -16.69 -68.55 -9.15
CA ASP A 140 -17.23 -69.11 -7.91
C ASP A 140 -18.37 -70.09 -8.19
N ALA A 141 -19.32 -69.72 -9.05
CA ALA A 141 -20.43 -70.60 -9.43
C ALA A 141 -19.96 -71.88 -10.13
N ILE A 142 -18.91 -71.81 -10.96
CA ILE A 142 -18.32 -73.00 -11.60
C ILE A 142 -17.55 -73.84 -10.57
N ALA A 143 -16.84 -73.20 -9.64
CA ALA A 143 -16.04 -73.86 -8.62
C ALA A 143 -16.88 -74.71 -7.65
N GLU A 144 -18.14 -74.34 -7.41
CA GLU A 144 -19.08 -75.15 -6.60
C GLU A 144 -19.25 -76.58 -7.13
N GLY A 145 -19.14 -76.79 -8.44
CA GLY A 145 -19.21 -78.11 -9.07
C GLY A 145 -17.85 -78.71 -9.46
N TYR A 146 -16.74 -78.03 -9.15
CA TYR A 146 -15.41 -78.44 -9.63
C TYR A 146 -14.71 -79.37 -8.62
N PRO A 147 -14.10 -80.49 -9.04
CA PRO A 147 -13.48 -81.46 -8.13
C PRO A 147 -12.19 -80.97 -7.45
N LYS A 148 -11.66 -79.79 -7.81
CA LYS A 148 -10.43 -79.20 -7.26
C LYS A 148 -10.68 -77.77 -6.75
N SER A 149 -9.64 -77.13 -6.22
CA SER A 149 -9.74 -75.76 -5.69
C SER A 149 -9.99 -74.71 -6.79
N LYS A 150 -10.61 -73.58 -6.40
CA LYS A 150 -10.82 -72.39 -7.25
C LYS A 150 -9.52 -71.89 -7.91
N LYS A 151 -8.40 -71.92 -7.18
CA LYS A 151 -7.09 -71.54 -7.74
C LYS A 151 -6.66 -72.45 -8.87
N GLN A 152 -6.86 -73.76 -8.71
CA GLN A 152 -6.55 -74.71 -9.77
C GLN A 152 -7.49 -74.57 -10.97
N LEU A 153 -8.77 -74.24 -10.74
CA LEU A 153 -9.73 -73.93 -11.80
C LEU A 153 -9.29 -72.72 -12.65
N ILE A 154 -8.85 -71.63 -12.01
CA ILE A 154 -8.36 -70.42 -12.69
C ILE A 154 -7.14 -70.76 -13.57
N ILE A 155 -6.21 -71.56 -13.05
CA ILE A 155 -5.03 -72.02 -13.79
C ILE A 155 -5.42 -72.95 -14.95
N ASP A 156 -6.32 -73.90 -14.70
CA ASP A 156 -6.75 -74.91 -15.69
C ASP A 156 -7.52 -74.27 -16.86
N ILE A 157 -8.25 -73.17 -16.62
CA ILE A 157 -8.95 -72.39 -17.65
C ILE A 157 -8.01 -71.34 -18.31
N GLY A 158 -6.86 -71.04 -17.69
CA GLY A 158 -5.89 -70.08 -18.22
C GLY A 158 -6.31 -68.61 -18.02
N ILE A 159 -6.97 -68.29 -16.91
CA ILE A 159 -7.32 -66.90 -16.57
C ILE A 159 -6.18 -66.27 -15.77
N GLU A 160 -5.64 -65.16 -16.25
CA GLU A 160 -4.66 -64.34 -15.55
C GLU A 160 -5.38 -63.31 -14.66
N THR A 161 -4.99 -63.22 -13.39
CA THR A 161 -5.54 -62.25 -12.44
C THR A 161 -4.78 -60.92 -12.49
N ASP A 162 -5.39 -59.84 -11.94
CA ASP A 162 -4.70 -58.54 -11.87
C ASP A 162 -3.36 -58.67 -11.11
N GLU A 163 -3.34 -59.53 -10.10
CA GLU A 163 -2.18 -59.85 -9.29
C GLU A 163 -1.08 -60.57 -10.12
N ASP A 164 -1.46 -61.47 -11.04
CA ASP A 164 -0.53 -62.14 -11.95
C ASP A 164 0.07 -61.16 -12.98
N CYS A 165 -0.71 -60.17 -13.39
CA CYS A 165 -0.28 -59.07 -14.27
C CYS A 165 0.49 -57.96 -13.53
N GLY A 166 0.62 -58.04 -12.20
CA GLY A 166 1.31 -57.03 -11.38
C GLY A 166 0.58 -55.68 -11.31
N VAL A 167 -0.74 -55.66 -11.55
CA VAL A 167 -1.53 -54.42 -11.59
C VAL A 167 -2.39 -54.31 -10.33
N GLN A 168 -2.42 -53.12 -9.72
CA GLN A 168 -3.28 -52.83 -8.58
C GLN A 168 -4.35 -51.82 -8.98
N MET A 169 -5.59 -52.05 -8.53
CA MET A 169 -6.65 -51.08 -8.73
C MET A 169 -6.34 -49.79 -7.98
N PRO A 170 -6.53 -48.61 -8.61
CA PRO A 170 -6.39 -47.34 -7.92
C PRO A 170 -7.34 -47.28 -6.71
N THR A 171 -6.77 -46.93 -5.56
CA THR A 171 -7.52 -46.52 -4.37
C THR A 171 -8.05 -45.10 -4.63
N ASN A 172 -9.34 -44.87 -4.37
CA ASN A 172 -9.95 -43.54 -4.51
C ASN A 172 -9.30 -42.54 -3.55
#